data_AF-A0A1I7HYG1-F1
#
_entry.id   AF-A0A1I7HYG1-F1
#
_cell.length_a   1.000
_cell.length_b   1.000
_cell.length_c   1.000
_cell.angle_alpha   90.00
_cell.angle_beta   90.00
_cell.angle_gamma   90.00
#
_symmetry.space_group_name_H-M   'P 1'
#
loop_
_entity.id
_entity.type
_entity.pdbx_description
1 polymer ?
#
loop_
_entity_poly.entity_id
_entity_poly.type
_entity_poly.pdbx_seq_one_letter_code
_entity_poly.pdbx_strand_id
1 'polypeptide(L)'
;MQNFDTKQITGQFESMFFAPARAYAELSVDYTEKLINAQLDAGKAYSDTSLAQLRNLMNVKDAEGLREYMEGQQQVAKDLTERLKGDAEKVVALQQDFVKDSQKLTEENVKQSQKLAEENVKKTQKAAESNAKQATDSTETSAKTAKSA
;
A
#
# COMPACT_ATOMS: atom_id res chain seq x y z
N MET A 1 -6.04 -23.29 36.28
CA MET A 1 -6.28 -23.25 34.82
C MET A 1 -5.66 -21.96 34.31
N GLN A 2 -4.70 -22.03 33.37
CA GLN A 2 -4.11 -20.84 32.76
C GLN A 2 -5.20 -20.08 32.02
N ASN A 3 -5.41 -18.81 32.36
CA ASN A 3 -6.29 -17.92 31.62
C ASN A 3 -5.68 -17.68 30.24
N PHE A 4 -6.09 -18.50 29.27
CA PHE A 4 -5.85 -18.24 27.86
C PHE A 4 -6.54 -16.93 27.51
N ASP A 5 -5.77 -15.85 27.37
CA ASP A 5 -6.28 -14.54 27.00
C ASP A 5 -6.75 -14.58 25.53
N THR A 6 -8.01 -14.98 25.34
CA THR A 6 -8.64 -15.17 24.04
C THR A 6 -8.51 -13.91 23.17
N LYS A 7 -8.51 -12.72 23.78
CA LYS A 7 -8.34 -11.45 23.06
C LYS A 7 -6.97 -11.32 22.43
N GLN A 8 -5.91 -11.77 23.12
CA GLN A 8 -4.55 -11.77 22.57
C GLN A 8 -4.41 -12.71 21.37
N ILE A 9 -5.02 -13.89 21.43
CA ILE A 9 -5.02 -14.86 20.33
C ILE A 9 -5.80 -14.32 19.14
N THR A 10 -6.96 -13.71 19.39
CA THR A 10 -7.79 -13.14 18.33
C THR A 10 -7.08 -11.96 17.66
N GLY A 11 -6.42 -11.10 18.44
CA GLY A 11 -5.63 -9.97 17.91
C GLY A 11 -4.40 -10.42 17.12
N GLN A 12 -3.66 -11.44 17.58
CA GLN A 12 -2.54 -12.00 16.81
C GLN A 12 -3.01 -12.62 15.50
N PHE A 13 -4.12 -13.39 15.53
CA PHE A 13 -4.73 -13.94 14.33
C PHE A 13 -5.17 -12.84 13.35
N GLU A 14 -5.81 -11.79 13.86
CA GLU A 14 -6.23 -10.66 13.02
C GLU A 14 -5.03 -9.96 12.36
N SER A 15 -3.97 -9.73 13.12
CA SER A 15 -2.74 -9.10 12.62
C SER A 15 -1.98 -9.96 11.61
N MET A 16 -2.03 -11.28 11.72
CA MET A 16 -1.24 -12.19 10.90
C MET A 16 -1.94 -12.55 9.58
N PHE A 17 -3.27 -12.60 9.57
CA PHE A 17 -4.04 -13.05 8.41
C PHE A 17 -4.84 -11.93 7.73
N PHE A 18 -5.44 -11.01 8.49
CA PHE A 18 -6.29 -9.97 7.91
C PHE A 18 -5.55 -8.68 7.59
N ALA A 19 -4.51 -8.31 8.35
CA ALA A 19 -3.74 -7.09 8.06
C ALA A 19 -3.05 -7.13 6.68
N PRO A 20 -2.38 -8.23 6.27
CA PRO A 20 -1.81 -8.32 4.92
C PRO A 20 -2.89 -8.21 3.82
N ALA A 21 -4.05 -8.83 4.03
CA ALA A 21 -5.15 -8.78 3.07
C ALA A 21 -5.74 -7.36 2.93
N ARG A 22 -5.94 -6.65 4.05
CA ARG A 22 -6.38 -5.24 4.04
C ARG A 22 -5.37 -4.35 3.31
N ALA A 23 -4.09 -4.53 3.57
CA ALA A 23 -3.07 -3.69 2.97
C ALA A 23 -2.89 -3.95 1.46
N TYR A 24 -3.06 -5.19 0.99
CA TYR A 24 -3.17 -5.47 -0.45
C TYR A 24 -4.43 -4.86 -1.09
N ALA A 25 -5.56 -4.86 -0.37
CA ALA A 25 -6.78 -4.22 -0.84
C ALA A 25 -6.60 -2.70 -0.96
N GLU A 26 -5.98 -2.05 0.03
CA GLU A 26 -5.61 -0.63 -0.01
C GLU A 26 -4.71 -0.32 -1.20
N LEU A 27 -3.68 -1.13 -1.44
CA LEU A 27 -2.80 -0.98 -2.61
C LEU A 27 -3.57 -1.08 -3.94
N SER A 28 -4.53 -2.00 -4.02
CA SER A 28 -5.35 -2.20 -5.23
C SER A 28 -6.29 -1.01 -5.47
N VAL A 29 -6.86 -0.46 -4.40
CA VAL A 29 -7.70 0.75 -4.45
C VAL A 29 -6.86 1.95 -4.88
N ASP A 30 -5.71 2.19 -4.26
CA ASP A 30 -4.80 3.29 -4.61
C ASP A 30 -4.36 3.22 -6.08
N TYR A 31 -3.98 2.03 -6.56
CA TYR A 31 -3.63 1.82 -7.96
C TYR A 31 -4.81 2.14 -8.90
N THR A 32 -6.02 1.73 -8.53
CA THR A 32 -7.24 1.98 -9.30
C THR A 32 -7.59 3.48 -9.33
N GLU A 33 -7.52 4.16 -8.18
CA GLU A 33 -7.74 5.60 -8.08
C GLU A 33 -6.77 6.37 -8.98
N LYS A 34 -5.48 6.02 -8.93
CA LYS A 34 -4.46 6.63 -9.77
C LYS A 34 -4.69 6.38 -11.26
N LEU A 35 -5.11 5.18 -11.65
CA LEU A 35 -5.47 4.88 -13.05
C LEU A 35 -6.67 5.69 -13.52
N ILE A 36 -7.72 5.80 -12.70
CA ILE A 36 -8.90 6.60 -13.02
C ILE A 36 -8.52 8.07 -13.17
N ASN A 37 -7.69 8.61 -12.27
CA ASN A 37 -7.19 9.97 -12.36
C ASN A 37 -6.37 10.18 -13.65
N ALA A 38 -5.53 9.23 -14.04
CA ALA A 38 -4.79 9.31 -15.30
C ALA A 38 -5.73 9.33 -16.52
N GLN A 39 -6.80 8.53 -16.52
CA GLN A 39 -7.81 8.54 -17.59
C GLN A 39 -8.61 9.85 -17.63
N LEU A 40 -9.02 10.39 -16.48
CA LEU A 40 -9.72 11.67 -16.39
C LEU A 40 -8.84 12.83 -16.86
N ASP A 41 -7.57 12.84 -16.44
CA ASP A 41 -6.58 13.82 -16.87
C ASP A 41 -6.42 13.80 -18.39
N ALA A 42 -6.25 12.61 -18.98
CA ALA A 42 -6.13 12.43 -20.43
C ALA A 42 -7.40 12.93 -21.15
N GLY A 43 -8.58 12.49 -20.71
CA GLY A 43 -9.86 12.92 -21.29
C GLY A 43 -10.08 14.43 -21.24
N LYS A 44 -9.73 15.07 -20.11
CA LYS A 44 -9.78 16.53 -19.97
C LYS A 44 -8.83 17.21 -20.96
N ALA A 45 -7.58 16.75 -21.04
CA ALA A 45 -6.59 17.35 -21.93
C ALA A 45 -6.98 17.23 -23.41
N TYR A 46 -7.44 16.06 -23.86
CA TYR A 46 -7.90 15.89 -25.24
C TYR A 46 -9.14 16.75 -25.56
N SER A 47 -10.06 16.89 -24.60
CA SER A 47 -11.23 17.77 -24.73
C SER A 47 -10.83 19.24 -24.81
N ASP A 48 -9.91 19.69 -23.95
CA ASP A 48 -9.37 21.05 -23.95
C ASP A 48 -8.69 21.36 -25.29
N THR A 49 -7.86 20.45 -25.81
CA THR A 49 -7.22 20.59 -27.13
C THR A 49 -8.25 20.67 -28.25
N SER A 50 -9.28 19.82 -28.24
CA SER A 50 -10.33 19.82 -29.26
C SER A 50 -11.15 21.10 -29.25
N LEU A 51 -11.51 21.59 -28.06
CA LEU A 51 -12.22 22.87 -27.90
C LEU A 51 -11.35 24.06 -28.31
N ALA A 52 -10.04 24.01 -28.04
CA ALA A 52 -9.10 25.02 -28.49
C ALA A 52 -8.99 25.04 -30.03
N GLN A 53 -8.87 23.87 -30.68
CA GLN A 53 -8.87 23.78 -32.14
C GLN A 53 -10.18 24.30 -32.75
N LEU A 54 -11.33 23.96 -32.16
CA LEU A 54 -12.63 24.47 -32.63
C LEU A 54 -12.71 25.99 -32.54
N ARG A 55 -12.25 26.59 -31.43
CA ARG A 55 -12.18 28.06 -31.29
C ARG A 55 -11.25 28.69 -32.32
N ASN A 56 -10.08 28.10 -32.54
CA ASN A 56 -9.11 28.58 -33.53
C ASN A 56 -9.70 28.53 -34.94
N LEU A 57 -10.41 27.44 -35.27
CA LEU A 57 -11.09 27.31 -36.56
C LEU A 57 -12.21 28.35 -36.73
N MET A 58 -13.02 28.59 -35.70
CA MET A 58 -14.08 29.62 -35.74
C MET A 58 -13.54 31.04 -35.91
N ASN A 59 -12.28 31.29 -35.53
CA ASN A 59 -11.62 32.58 -35.70
C ASN A 59 -11.05 32.78 -37.12
N VAL A 60 -11.03 31.76 -37.97
CA VAL A 60 -10.61 31.87 -39.37
C VAL A 60 -11.67 32.63 -40.16
N LYS A 61 -11.32 33.81 -40.67
CA LYS A 61 -12.23 34.69 -41.42
C LYS A 61 -11.90 34.79 -42.91
N ASP A 62 -10.68 34.44 -43.28
CA ASP A 62 -10.12 34.61 -44.62
C ASP A 62 -8.97 33.62 -44.88
N ALA A 63 -8.34 33.75 -46.06
CA ALA A 63 -7.25 32.88 -46.48
C ALA A 63 -5.98 33.01 -45.63
N GLU A 64 -5.74 34.18 -45.02
CA GLU A 64 -4.59 34.41 -44.14
C GLU A 64 -4.81 33.70 -42.80
N GLY A 65 -5.99 33.83 -42.20
CA GLY A 65 -6.36 33.07 -41.00
C GLY A 65 -6.33 31.55 -41.22
N LEU A 66 -6.69 31.07 -42.41
CA LEU A 66 -6.59 29.64 -42.75
C LEU A 66 -5.12 29.19 -42.80
N ARG A 67 -4.24 30.02 -43.34
CA ARG A 67 -2.80 29.76 -43.38
C ARG A 67 -2.22 29.70 -41.97
N GLU A 68 -2.54 30.67 -41.11
CA GLU A 68 -2.10 30.68 -39.71
C GLU A 68 -2.61 29.45 -38.94
N TYR A 69 -3.88 29.07 -39.16
CA TYR A 69 -4.44 27.84 -38.58
C TYR A 69 -3.64 26.60 -39.00
N MET A 70 -3.27 26.49 -40.29
CA MET A 70 -2.46 25.38 -40.80
C MET A 70 -1.04 25.38 -40.22
N GLU A 71 -0.41 26.54 -40.09
CA GLU A 71 0.90 26.67 -39.44
C GLU A 71 0.83 26.24 -37.96
N GLY A 72 -0.28 26.57 -37.27
CA GLY A 72 -0.55 26.15 -35.89
C GLY A 72 -0.81 24.66 -35.70
N GLN A 73 -1.22 23.91 -36.73
CA GLN A 73 -1.47 22.47 -36.61
C GLN A 73 -0.20 21.68 -36.26
N GLN A 74 0.98 22.15 -36.70
CA GLN A 74 2.25 21.50 -36.34
C GLN A 74 2.49 21.55 -34.83
N GLN A 75 2.15 22.67 -34.18
CA GLN A 75 2.26 22.81 -32.73
C GLN A 75 1.28 21.89 -32.02
N VAL A 76 0.02 21.80 -32.48
CA VAL A 76 -0.96 20.88 -31.88
C VAL A 76 -0.51 19.42 -32.01
N ALA A 77 0.05 19.03 -33.15
CA ALA A 77 0.60 17.68 -33.33
C ALA A 77 1.75 17.39 -32.36
N LYS A 78 2.63 18.39 -32.13
CA LYS A 78 3.70 18.30 -31.14
C LYS A 78 3.14 18.13 -29.73
N ASP A 79 2.20 18.98 -29.33
CA ASP A 79 1.58 18.95 -27.99
C ASP A 79 0.86 17.62 -27.74
N LEU A 80 0.13 17.09 -28.73
CA LEU A 80 -0.52 15.77 -28.65
C LEU A 80 0.50 14.64 -28.52
N THR A 81 1.63 14.73 -29.22
CA THR A 81 2.69 13.71 -29.15
C THR A 81 3.39 13.73 -27.79
N GLU A 82 3.75 14.92 -27.28
CA GLU A 82 4.32 15.08 -25.95
C GLU A 82 3.34 14.60 -24.87
N ARG A 83 2.05 14.90 -25.04
CA ARG A 83 1.01 14.42 -24.13
C ARG A 83 0.89 12.91 -24.13
N LEU A 84 0.81 12.29 -25.31
CA LEU A 84 0.73 10.83 -25.44
C LEU A 84 1.93 10.15 -24.77
N LYS A 85 3.13 10.70 -24.97
CA LYS A 85 4.35 10.22 -24.30
C LYS A 85 4.23 10.34 -22.77
N GLY A 86 3.80 11.50 -22.28
CA GLY A 86 3.60 11.72 -20.84
C GLY A 86 2.55 10.80 -20.21
N ASP A 87 1.46 10.52 -20.93
CA ASP A 87 0.43 9.59 -20.47
C ASP A 87 0.95 8.13 -20.44
N ALA A 88 1.78 7.74 -21.41
CA ALA A 88 2.48 6.45 -21.37
C ALA A 88 3.47 6.35 -20.20
N GLU A 89 4.25 7.40 -19.96
CA GLU A 89 5.17 7.49 -18.82
C GLU A 89 4.41 7.40 -17.48
N LYS A 90 3.25 8.06 -17.35
CA LYS A 90 2.38 7.94 -16.18
C LYS A 90 1.95 6.49 -15.94
N VAL A 91 1.46 5.78 -16.95
CA VAL A 91 1.04 4.38 -16.80
C VAL A 91 2.21 3.48 -16.38
N VAL A 92 3.39 3.68 -16.97
CA VAL A 92 4.60 2.94 -16.57
C VAL A 92 4.97 3.23 -15.11
N ALA A 93 4.92 4.50 -14.69
CA ALA A 93 5.19 4.87 -13.31
C ALA A 93 4.20 4.22 -12.33
N LEU A 94 2.91 4.18 -12.66
CA LEU A 94 1.89 3.51 -11.84
C LEU A 94 2.18 2.02 -11.67
N GLN A 95 2.62 1.35 -12.74
CA GLN A 95 2.99 -0.06 -12.67
C GLN A 95 4.23 -0.29 -11.80
N GLN A 96 5.23 0.61 -11.89
CA GLN A 96 6.43 0.55 -11.06
C GLN A 96 6.11 0.79 -9.58
N ASP A 97 5.27 1.78 -9.27
CA ASP A 97 4.82 2.07 -7.91
C ASP A 97 4.09 0.87 -7.31
N PHE A 98 3.15 0.26 -8.04
CA PHE A 98 2.45 -0.94 -7.58
C PHE A 98 3.39 -2.10 -7.21
N VAL A 99 4.41 -2.35 -8.04
CA VAL A 99 5.42 -3.39 -7.78
C VAL A 99 6.24 -3.05 -6.54
N LYS A 100 6.71 -1.81 -6.44
CA LYS A 100 7.51 -1.32 -5.31
C LYS A 100 6.74 -1.41 -4.00
N ASP A 101 5.48 -0.96 -4.00
CA ASP A 101 4.65 -0.98 -2.81
C ASP A 101 4.25 -2.42 -2.42
N SER A 102 4.03 -3.31 -3.39
CA SER A 102 3.84 -4.75 -3.14
C SER A 102 5.07 -5.40 -2.48
N GLN A 103 6.28 -5.06 -2.94
CA GLN A 103 7.53 -5.55 -2.35
C GLN A 103 7.67 -5.04 -0.91
N LYS A 104 7.44 -3.74 -0.70
CA LYS A 104 7.48 -3.13 0.63
C LYS A 104 6.48 -3.79 1.59
N LEU A 105 5.26 -4.03 1.14
CA LEU A 105 4.24 -4.74 1.92
C LEU A 105 4.73 -6.13 2.36
N THR A 106 5.32 -6.86 1.42
CA THR A 106 5.87 -8.20 1.69
C THR A 106 6.98 -8.14 2.74
N GLU A 107 7.91 -7.20 2.61
CA GLU A 107 8.97 -7.00 3.60
C GLU A 107 8.44 -6.64 4.99
N GLU A 108 7.43 -5.77 5.06
CA GLU A 108 6.79 -5.38 6.32
C GLU A 108 6.08 -6.56 6.98
N ASN A 109 5.36 -7.38 6.22
CA ASN A 109 4.71 -8.60 6.71
C ASN A 109 5.72 -9.63 7.27
N VAL A 110 6.86 -9.81 6.59
CA VAL A 110 7.95 -10.68 7.07
C VAL A 110 8.54 -10.14 8.37
N LYS A 111 8.85 -8.85 8.44
CA LYS A 111 9.37 -8.20 9.66
C LYS A 111 8.39 -8.30 10.82
N GLN A 112 7.10 -8.12 10.58
CA GLN A 112 6.06 -8.25 11.60
C GLN A 112 5.97 -9.69 12.11
N SER A 113 6.02 -10.68 11.20
CA SER A 113 6.01 -12.10 11.56
C SER A 113 7.23 -12.49 12.40
N GLN A 114 8.42 -11.98 12.06
CA GLN A 114 9.64 -12.18 12.85
C GLN A 114 9.51 -11.58 14.25
N LYS A 115 9.02 -10.34 14.38
CA LYS A 115 8.78 -9.71 15.68
C LYS A 115 7.81 -10.51 16.56
N LEU A 116 6.72 -11.02 15.98
CA LEU A 116 5.76 -11.86 16.71
C LEU A 116 6.38 -13.18 17.15
N ALA A 117 7.20 -13.81 16.32
CA ALA A 117 7.93 -15.03 16.68
C ALA A 117 8.89 -14.77 17.85
N GLU A 118 9.65 -13.68 17.83
CA GLU A 118 10.53 -13.28 18.92
C GLU A 118 9.77 -12.99 20.22
N GLU A 119 8.63 -12.30 20.15
CA GLU A 119 7.77 -12.05 21.32
C GLU A 119 7.21 -13.34 21.92
N ASN A 120 6.78 -14.28 21.08
CA ASN A 120 6.26 -15.57 21.52
C ASN A 120 7.36 -16.43 22.17
N VAL A 121 8.59 -16.42 21.63
CA VAL A 121 9.75 -17.07 22.27
C VAL A 121 10.02 -16.45 23.64
N LYS A 122 10.06 -15.11 23.74
CA LYS A 122 10.27 -14.40 25.01
C LYS A 122 9.17 -14.71 26.04
N LYS A 123 7.90 -14.77 25.61
CA LYS A 123 6.77 -15.16 26.49
C LYS A 123 6.93 -16.59 27.01
N THR A 124 7.27 -17.53 26.13
CA THR A 124 7.45 -18.94 26.49
C THR A 124 8.60 -19.12 27.48
N GLN A 125 9.71 -18.40 27.27
CA GLN A 125 10.86 -18.41 28.15
C GLN A 125 10.53 -17.86 29.55
N LYS A 126 9.82 -16.72 29.62
CA LYS A 126 9.33 -16.15 30.89
C LYS A 126 8.36 -17.09 31.63
N ALA A 127 7.48 -17.78 30.90
CA ALA A 127 6.56 -18.74 31.49
C ALA A 127 7.31 -19.96 32.06
N ALA A 128 8.34 -20.45 31.37
CA ALA A 128 9.19 -21.54 31.86
C ALA A 128 9.96 -21.13 33.14
N GLU A 129 10.53 -19.93 33.17
CA GLU A 129 11.22 -19.39 34.37
C GLU A 129 10.28 -19.22 35.57
N SER A 130 9.05 -18.73 35.34
CA SER A 130 8.03 -18.60 36.39
C SER A 130 7.63 -19.96 36.96
N ASN A 131 7.41 -20.97 36.10
CA ASN A 131 7.06 -22.31 36.54
C ASN A 131 8.21 -22.99 37.30
N ALA A 132 9.46 -22.78 36.87
CA ALA A 132 10.63 -23.30 37.56
C ALA A 132 10.78 -22.71 38.98
N LYS A 133 10.58 -21.39 39.14
CA LYS A 133 10.59 -20.73 40.46
C LYS A 133 9.48 -21.22 41.39
N GLN A 134 8.28 -21.43 40.84
CA GLN A 134 7.15 -21.92 41.63
C GLN A 134 7.34 -23.37 42.09
N ALA A 135 8.00 -24.19 41.28
CA ALA A 135 8.37 -25.55 41.65
C ALA A 135 9.42 -25.58 42.78
N THR A 136 10.41 -24.69 42.74
CA THR A 136 11.43 -24.58 43.81
C THR A 136 10.84 -24.10 45.14
N ASP A 137 9.97 -23.08 45.14
CA ASP A 137 9.31 -22.58 46.36
C ASP A 137 8.38 -23.64 47.00
N SER A 138 7.66 -24.40 46.16
CA SER A 138 6.78 -25.47 46.63
C SER A 138 7.58 -26.61 47.29
N THR A 139 8.78 -26.88 46.79
CA THR A 139 9.67 -27.91 47.33
C THR A 139 10.29 -27.47 48.66
N GLU A 140 10.71 -26.20 48.76
CA GLU A 140 11.21 -25.62 50.02
C GLU A 140 10.15 -25.56 51.11
N THR A 141 8.92 -25.18 50.76
CA THR A 141 7.80 -25.11 51.71
C THR A 141 7.43 -26.50 52.25
N SER A 142 7.40 -27.50 51.36
CA SER A 142 7.13 -28.89 51.74
C SER A 142 8.24 -29.46 52.64
N ALA A 143 9.51 -29.16 52.35
CA ALA A 143 10.65 -29.58 53.14
C ALA A 143 10.70 -28.92 54.54
N LYS A 144 10.27 -27.66 54.65
CA LYS A 144 10.15 -26.96 55.95
C LYS A 144 9.05 -27.56 56.81
N THR A 145 7.90 -27.85 56.21
CA THR A 145 6.72 -28.40 56.90
C THR A 145 6.98 -29.81 57.45
N ALA A 146 7.73 -30.64 56.71
CA ALA A 146 8.13 -31.99 57.13
C ALA A 146 9.19 -32.02 58.25
N LYS A 147 9.95 -30.93 58.45
CA LYS A 147 10.95 -30.82 59.54
C LYS A 147 10.37 -30.27 60.85
N SER A 148 9.16 -29.74 60.81
CA SER A 148 8.45 -29.16 61.97
C SER A 148 7.34 -30.05 62.54
N ALA A 149 7.16 -31.26 61.98
CA ALA A 149 6.33 -32.33 62.51
C ALA A 149 7.21 -33.37 63.21
#